data_AF-A0A382TBX5-F1
#
_entry.id   AF-A0A382TBX5-F1
#
_cell.length_a   1.000
_cell.length_b   1.000
_cell.length_c   1.000
_cell.angle_alpha   90.00
_cell.angle_beta   90.00
_cell.angle_gamma   90.00
#
_symmetry.space_group_name_H-M   'P 1'
#
loop_
_entity.id
_entity.type
_entity.pdbx_description
1 polymer ?
#
loop_
_entity_poly.entity_id
_entity_poly.type
_entity_poly.pdbx_seq_one_letter_code
_entity_poly.pdbx_strand_id
1 'polypeptide(L)'
;SQVIGANLDHSPEFAESRPNLARLERLAEVGGGKLLNRDFTADNPFKRDRRKTFQPVDLWEYLLMFAVILFPIDVGVRRIQLDWEEWLKTTANLRRLLFFWQRRQQQTGTDESLALLLAKRDEARQSFERNKSSAPDPRLFQPEQTPPESSAKPSAVSEAKPEEPSQAAEGDSTTSRLLAAKRRAIRRKK
;
A
#
# COMPACT_ATOMS: atom_id res chain seq x y z
N SER A 1 -18.33 -22.52 6.64
CA SER A 1 -19.52 -22.01 7.35
C SER A 1 -20.66 -22.96 7.07
N GLN A 2 -21.43 -23.39 8.07
CA GLN A 2 -22.60 -24.24 7.85
C GLN A 2 -23.81 -23.34 7.62
N VAL A 3 -24.30 -23.30 6.38
CA VAL A 3 -25.56 -22.63 6.06
C VAL A 3 -26.68 -23.57 6.46
N ILE A 4 -27.22 -23.38 7.66
CA ILE A 4 -28.45 -24.05 8.09
C ILE A 4 -29.60 -23.28 7.44
N GLY A 5 -30.07 -23.78 6.31
CA GLY A 5 -31.16 -23.21 5.51
C GLY A 5 -32.54 -23.40 6.15
N ALA A 6 -32.71 -23.00 7.40
CA ALA A 6 -34.01 -22.82 8.01
C ALA A 6 -34.39 -21.34 7.89
N ASN A 7 -35.48 -21.03 7.18
CA ASN A 7 -36.07 -19.70 7.24
C ASN A 7 -36.74 -19.52 8.61
N LEU A 8 -35.95 -19.08 9.58
CA LEU A 8 -36.46 -18.60 10.85
C LEU A 8 -37.00 -17.19 10.60
N ASP A 9 -38.32 -17.07 10.60
CA ASP A 9 -39.01 -15.78 10.55
C ASP A 9 -38.74 -15.03 11.86
N HIS A 10 -37.58 -14.37 11.90
CA HIS A 10 -37.18 -13.51 13.00
C HIS A 10 -38.06 -12.26 13.00
N SER A 11 -38.58 -11.92 14.17
CA SER A 11 -39.41 -10.72 14.38
C SER A 11 -38.63 -9.45 13.95
N PRO A 12 -39.28 -8.45 13.33
CA PRO A 12 -38.60 -7.37 12.61
C PRO A 12 -37.63 -6.53 13.45
N GLU A 13 -37.73 -6.52 14.78
CA GLU A 13 -36.74 -5.86 15.65
C GLU A 13 -35.33 -6.48 15.60
N PHE A 14 -35.17 -7.67 15.01
CA PHE A 14 -33.86 -8.28 14.75
C PHE A 14 -33.28 -7.96 13.36
N ALA A 15 -34.02 -7.25 12.50
CA ALA A 15 -33.50 -6.76 11.22
C ALA A 15 -32.49 -5.62 11.42
N GLU A 16 -32.66 -4.80 12.46
CA GLU A 16 -31.75 -3.71 12.81
C GLU A 16 -30.46 -4.24 13.46
N SER A 17 -29.31 -3.94 12.84
CA SER A 17 -27.98 -4.25 13.39
C SER A 17 -27.49 -3.23 14.43
N ARG A 18 -28.19 -2.10 14.59
CA ARG A 18 -27.81 -1.00 15.49
C ARG A 18 -28.51 -1.14 16.85
N PRO A 19 -27.87 -0.72 17.96
CA PRO A 19 -28.50 -0.74 19.28
C PRO A 19 -29.61 0.32 19.38
N ASN A 20 -30.82 -0.11 19.73
CA ASN A 20 -31.94 0.78 19.99
C ASN A 20 -31.85 1.39 21.39
N LEU A 21 -31.18 2.54 21.50
CA LEU A 21 -30.90 3.21 22.78
C LEU A 21 -32.18 3.62 23.53
N ALA A 22 -33.21 4.11 22.82
CA ALA A 22 -34.48 4.53 23.44
C ALA A 22 -35.23 3.37 24.11
N ARG A 23 -35.15 2.15 23.55
CA ARG A 23 -35.70 0.95 24.21
C ARG A 23 -34.89 0.56 25.46
N LEU A 24 -33.56 0.71 25.43
CA LEU A 24 -32.70 0.42 26.58
C LEU A 24 -32.92 1.42 27.73
N GLU A 25 -33.13 2.70 27.40
CA GLU A 25 -33.45 3.76 28.36
C GLU A 25 -34.78 3.50 29.06
N ARG A 26 -35.87 3.26 28.30
CA ARG A 26 -37.18 2.88 28.88
C ARG A 26 -37.11 1.61 29.74
N LEU A 27 -36.30 0.63 29.35
CA LEU A 27 -36.12 -0.61 30.13
C LEU A 27 -35.38 -0.34 31.44
N ALA A 28 -34.43 0.62 31.45
CA ALA A 28 -33.77 1.06 32.67
C ALA A 28 -34.74 1.83 33.58
N GLU A 29 -35.56 2.74 33.04
CA GLU A 29 -36.59 3.48 33.79
C GLU A 29 -37.59 2.53 34.46
N VAL A 30 -38.23 1.64 33.70
CA VAL A 30 -39.24 0.68 34.19
C VAL A 30 -38.61 -0.35 35.15
N GLY A 31 -37.38 -0.76 34.90
CA GLY A 31 -36.65 -1.71 35.73
C GLY A 31 -35.96 -1.11 36.97
N GLY A 32 -36.03 0.21 37.19
CA GLY A 32 -35.24 0.90 38.23
C GLY A 32 -33.72 0.77 38.06
N GLY A 33 -33.27 0.43 36.85
CA GLY A 33 -31.87 0.19 36.50
C GLY A 33 -31.14 1.47 36.05
N LYS A 34 -29.89 1.30 35.62
CA LYS A 34 -29.05 2.40 35.11
C LYS A 34 -28.42 2.02 33.77
N LEU A 35 -28.47 2.92 32.80
CA LEU A 35 -27.79 2.75 31.52
C LEU A 35 -26.26 2.84 31.72
N LEU A 36 -25.54 1.84 31.24
CA LEU A 36 -24.07 1.77 31.35
C LEU A 36 -23.42 2.57 30.21
N ASN A 37 -23.00 3.81 30.49
CA ASN A 37 -22.20 4.61 29.57
C ASN A 37 -20.70 4.42 29.83
N ARG A 38 -20.16 3.28 29.36
CA ARG A 38 -18.72 2.93 29.44
C ARG A 38 -18.23 2.56 28.04
N ASP A 39 -16.94 2.78 27.76
CA ASP A 39 -16.33 2.29 26.53
C ASP A 39 -16.21 0.75 26.54
N PHE A 40 -17.12 0.09 25.82
CA PHE A 40 -17.16 -1.35 25.63
C PHE A 40 -16.25 -1.85 24.49
N THR A 41 -15.37 -1.02 23.93
CA THR A 41 -14.36 -1.48 22.97
C THR A 41 -13.15 -2.10 23.70
N ALA A 42 -12.65 -1.41 24.74
CA ALA A 42 -11.55 -1.85 25.58
C ALA A 42 -11.97 -3.04 26.48
N ASP A 43 -12.77 -2.78 27.52
CA ASP A 43 -13.19 -3.78 28.51
C ASP A 43 -14.67 -4.15 28.34
N ASN A 44 -14.92 -5.33 27.76
CA ASN A 44 -16.27 -5.79 27.42
C ASN A 44 -16.53 -7.18 28.02
N PRO A 45 -17.34 -7.28 29.09
CA PRO A 45 -17.65 -8.55 29.74
C PRO A 45 -18.51 -9.48 28.86
N PHE A 46 -19.06 -8.98 27.74
CA PHE A 46 -19.82 -9.75 26.76
C PHE A 46 -18.98 -10.24 25.56
N LYS A 47 -17.65 -10.00 25.54
CA LYS A 47 -16.72 -10.68 24.64
C LYS A 47 -16.74 -12.18 24.93
N ARG A 48 -17.50 -12.91 24.12
CA ARG A 48 -17.46 -14.37 24.01
C ARG A 48 -16.74 -14.73 22.71
N ASP A 49 -16.03 -15.86 22.67
CA ASP A 49 -15.29 -16.36 21.48
C ASP A 49 -16.21 -16.87 20.36
N ARG A 50 -17.25 -16.12 20.04
CA ARG A 50 -18.13 -16.37 18.90
C ARG A 50 -17.35 -16.04 17.63
N ARG A 51 -17.34 -16.97 16.68
CA ARG A 51 -16.91 -16.67 15.31
C ARG A 51 -17.83 -15.58 14.76
N LYS A 52 -17.26 -14.46 14.31
CA LYS A 52 -18.03 -13.36 13.71
C LYS A 52 -18.75 -13.86 12.47
N THR A 53 -20.08 -13.87 12.51
CA THR A 53 -20.93 -14.09 11.34
C THR A 53 -21.10 -12.76 10.60
N PHE A 54 -21.08 -12.80 9.27
CA PHE A 54 -21.38 -11.63 8.46
C PHE A 54 -22.89 -11.40 8.42
N GLN A 55 -23.33 -10.20 8.78
CA GLN A 55 -24.70 -9.75 8.55
C GLN A 55 -24.70 -8.90 7.27
N PRO A 56 -25.62 -9.13 6.31
CA PRO A 56 -25.80 -8.21 5.19
C PRO A 56 -26.30 -6.86 5.74
N VAL A 57 -25.65 -5.79 5.34
CA VAL A 57 -26.04 -4.41 5.65
C VAL A 57 -26.58 -3.78 4.38
N ASP A 58 -27.63 -2.99 4.47
CA ASP A 58 -28.12 -2.24 3.33
C ASP A 58 -27.12 -1.12 2.97
N LEU A 59 -26.67 -1.11 1.71
CA LEU A 59 -25.77 -0.10 1.15
C LEU A 59 -26.51 0.86 0.21
N TRP A 60 -27.83 0.72 0.04
CA TRP A 60 -28.66 1.49 -0.89
C TRP A 60 -28.51 3.01 -0.71
N GLU A 61 -28.52 3.50 0.54
CA GLU A 61 -28.31 4.93 0.85
C GLU A 61 -26.97 5.46 0.30
N TYR A 62 -25.89 4.69 0.46
CA TYR A 62 -24.57 5.05 -0.07
C TYR A 62 -24.55 4.97 -1.60
N LEU A 63 -25.14 3.94 -2.20
CA LEU A 63 -25.24 3.83 -3.65
C LEU A 63 -26.02 4.99 -4.27
N LEU A 64 -27.13 5.41 -3.66
CA LEU A 64 -27.88 6.60 -4.08
C LEU A 64 -27.05 7.88 -3.93
N MET A 65 -26.35 8.07 -2.81
CA MET A 65 -25.48 9.24 -2.62
C MET A 65 -24.35 9.28 -3.66
N PHE A 66 -23.71 8.15 -3.96
CA PHE A 66 -22.75 8.04 -5.04
C PHE A 66 -23.39 8.31 -6.41
N ALA A 67 -24.59 7.80 -6.69
CA ALA A 67 -25.28 8.06 -7.95
C ALA A 67 -25.61 9.55 -8.15
N VAL A 68 -26.06 10.25 -7.11
CA VAL A 68 -26.32 11.70 -7.15
C VAL A 68 -25.05 12.51 -7.37
N ILE A 69 -23.91 12.11 -6.79
CA ILE A 69 -22.61 12.77 -7.00
C ILE A 69 -22.02 12.43 -8.38
N LEU A 70 -22.20 11.20 -8.86
CA LEU A 70 -21.65 10.73 -10.13
C LEU A 70 -22.46 11.22 -11.33
N PHE A 71 -23.76 11.49 -11.17
CA PHE A 71 -24.63 12.03 -12.21
C PHE A 71 -24.11 13.33 -12.86
N PRO A 72 -23.78 14.42 -12.13
CA PRO A 72 -23.21 15.62 -12.75
C PRO A 72 -21.80 15.38 -13.32
N ILE A 73 -21.05 14.38 -12.83
CA ILE A 73 -19.74 14.01 -13.39
C ILE A 73 -19.90 13.30 -14.74
N ASP A 74 -20.82 12.34 -14.85
CA ASP A 74 -21.14 11.63 -16.09
C ASP A 74 -21.77 12.58 -17.12
N VAL A 75 -22.73 13.43 -16.71
CA VAL A 75 -23.26 14.51 -17.54
C VAL A 75 -22.15 15.47 -17.96
N GLY A 76 -21.24 15.82 -17.05
CA GLY A 76 -20.06 16.64 -17.32
C GLY A 76 -19.22 16.04 -18.45
N VAL A 77 -18.72 14.81 -18.28
CA VAL A 77 -17.89 14.10 -19.28
C VAL A 77 -18.60 13.89 -20.62
N ARG A 78 -19.93 13.72 -20.63
CA ARG A 78 -20.71 13.50 -21.87
C ARG A 78 -21.18 14.78 -22.58
N ARG A 79 -21.30 15.91 -21.87
CA ARG A 79 -21.84 17.17 -22.40
C ARG A 79 -20.77 18.24 -22.60
N ILE A 80 -19.80 18.28 -21.72
CA ILE A 80 -18.62 19.11 -21.79
C ILE A 80 -17.53 18.16 -22.28
N GLN A 81 -16.88 18.46 -23.40
CA GLN A 81 -15.73 17.70 -23.88
C GLN A 81 -14.54 17.99 -22.96
N LEU A 82 -14.57 17.40 -21.76
CA LEU A 82 -13.52 17.49 -20.77
C LEU A 82 -12.30 16.78 -21.35
N ASP A 83 -11.34 17.57 -21.83
CA ASP A 83 -10.14 17.03 -22.43
C ASP A 83 -9.41 16.15 -21.42
N TRP A 84 -8.97 14.98 -21.88
CA TRP A 84 -8.33 13.98 -21.01
C TRP A 84 -7.09 14.56 -20.31
N GLU A 85 -6.41 15.50 -20.97
CA GLU A 85 -5.32 16.26 -20.39
C GLU A 85 -5.75 17.17 -19.22
N GLU A 86 -6.89 17.86 -19.32
CA GLU A 86 -7.41 18.68 -18.23
C GLU A 86 -7.83 17.81 -17.04
N TRP A 87 -8.38 16.63 -17.31
CA TRP A 87 -8.71 15.66 -16.28
C TRP A 87 -7.45 15.11 -15.57
N LEU A 88 -6.38 14.83 -16.31
CA LEU A 88 -5.08 14.48 -15.73
C LEU A 88 -4.45 15.63 -14.94
N LYS A 89 -4.51 16.87 -15.44
CA LYS A 89 -3.99 18.07 -14.75
C LYS A 89 -4.76 18.36 -13.45
N THR A 90 -6.09 18.27 -13.48
CA THR A 90 -6.96 18.48 -12.31
C THR A 90 -6.81 17.37 -11.27
N THR A 91 -6.81 16.10 -11.67
CA THR A 91 -6.56 14.97 -10.74
C THR A 91 -5.15 14.99 -10.16
N ALA A 92 -4.13 15.39 -10.92
CA ALA A 92 -2.77 15.59 -10.39
C ALA A 92 -2.71 16.74 -9.37
N ASN A 93 -3.37 17.86 -9.64
CA ASN A 93 -3.46 18.99 -8.69
C ASN A 93 -4.27 18.64 -7.44
N LEU A 94 -5.38 17.92 -7.57
CA LEU A 94 -6.19 17.45 -6.44
C LEU A 94 -5.41 16.43 -5.59
N ARG A 95 -4.74 15.47 -6.23
CA ARG A 95 -3.83 14.54 -5.55
C ARG A 95 -2.69 15.28 -4.84
N ARG A 96 -2.10 16.30 -5.47
CA ARG A 96 -1.07 17.14 -4.86
C ARG A 96 -1.63 17.85 -3.63
N LEU A 97 -2.79 18.49 -3.72
CA LEU A 97 -3.45 19.17 -2.60
C LEU A 97 -3.75 18.22 -1.44
N LEU A 98 -4.33 17.04 -1.71
CA LEU A 98 -4.58 15.99 -0.73
C LEU A 98 -3.28 15.49 -0.09
N PHE A 99 -2.23 15.21 -0.87
CA PHE A 99 -0.92 14.82 -0.33
C PHE A 99 -0.22 15.94 0.44
N PHE A 100 -0.46 17.22 0.12
CA PHE A 100 0.04 18.34 0.92
C PHE A 100 -0.69 18.44 2.27
N TRP A 101 -2.01 18.24 2.29
CA TRP A 101 -2.78 18.16 3.53
C TRP A 101 -2.31 17.00 4.41
N GLN A 102 -2.09 15.82 3.79
CA GLN A 102 -1.60 14.62 4.46
C GLN A 102 -0.12 14.69 4.89
N ARG A 103 0.74 15.43 4.16
CA ARG A 103 2.12 15.72 4.57
C ARG A 103 2.20 16.70 5.73
N ARG A 104 1.32 17.71 5.77
CA ARG A 104 1.28 18.72 6.85
C ARG A 104 1.00 18.10 8.22
N GLN A 105 0.42 16.89 8.24
CA GLN A 105 0.14 16.11 9.45
C GLN A 105 1.25 15.09 9.82
N GLN A 106 2.29 14.94 8.97
CA GLN A 106 3.39 13.98 9.18
C GLN A 106 4.75 14.65 9.46
N GLN A 107 4.99 15.86 8.96
CA GLN A 107 6.31 16.50 9.06
C GLN A 107 6.75 16.86 10.49
N THR A 108 5.83 17.08 11.43
CA THR A 108 6.20 17.44 12.81
C THR A 108 6.94 16.32 13.54
N GLY A 109 6.55 15.06 13.37
CA GLY A 109 7.18 13.93 14.06
C GLY A 109 8.53 13.48 13.46
N THR A 110 8.74 13.69 12.16
CA THR A 110 10.01 13.32 11.50
C THR A 110 11.12 14.30 11.82
N ASP A 111 10.80 15.58 11.92
CA ASP A 111 11.81 16.63 12.08
C ASP A 111 12.32 16.68 13.53
N GLU A 112 11.44 16.44 14.53
CA GLU A 112 11.81 16.28 15.94
C GLU A 112 12.74 15.07 16.16
N SER A 113 12.43 13.92 15.56
CA SER A 113 13.24 12.71 15.72
C SER A 113 14.62 12.84 15.04
N LEU A 114 14.71 13.52 13.89
CA LEU A 114 15.98 13.87 13.25
C LEU A 114 16.80 14.87 14.08
N ALA A 115 16.17 15.89 14.66
CA ALA A 115 16.85 16.85 15.53
C ALA A 115 17.45 16.19 16.78
N LEU A 116 16.71 15.26 17.41
CA LEU A 116 17.19 14.47 18.55
C LEU A 116 18.39 13.59 18.19
N LEU A 117 18.39 12.96 17.01
CA LEU A 117 19.51 12.16 16.53
C LEU A 117 20.76 13.00 16.23
N LEU A 118 20.60 14.20 15.66
CA LEU A 118 21.71 15.13 15.44
C LEU A 118 22.29 15.65 16.75
N ALA A 119 21.45 16.02 17.72
CA ALA A 119 21.89 16.42 19.06
C ALA A 119 22.70 15.31 19.76
N LYS A 120 22.20 14.07 19.74
CA LYS A 120 22.91 12.87 20.24
C LYS A 120 24.25 12.64 19.55
N ARG A 121 24.33 12.85 18.23
CA ARG A 121 25.59 12.70 17.45
C ARG A 121 26.62 13.75 17.88
N ASP A 122 26.19 14.98 18.10
CA ASP A 122 27.09 16.09 18.42
C ASP A 122 27.56 16.03 19.89
N GLU A 123 26.70 15.58 20.81
CA GLU A 123 27.07 15.17 22.18
C GLU A 123 28.15 14.07 22.17
N ALA A 124 27.98 13.03 21.35
CA ALA A 124 28.98 11.97 21.22
C ALA A 124 30.32 12.48 20.66
N ARG A 125 30.30 13.38 19.67
CA ARG A 125 31.55 14.00 19.15
C ARG A 125 32.28 14.82 20.22
N GLN A 126 31.56 15.56 21.05
CA GLN A 126 32.15 16.34 22.14
C GLN A 126 32.77 15.45 23.23
N SER A 127 32.17 14.28 23.54
CA SER A 127 32.77 13.34 24.50
C SER A 127 34.00 12.61 23.93
N PHE A 128 34.03 12.32 22.63
CA PHE A 128 35.24 11.79 21.96
C PHE A 128 36.40 12.79 21.94
N GLU A 129 36.18 14.07 21.59
CA GLU A 129 37.24 15.08 21.66
C GLU A 129 37.73 15.33 23.10
N ARG A 130 36.85 15.21 24.11
CA ARG A 130 37.25 15.30 25.53
C ARG A 130 38.16 14.15 25.99
N ASN A 131 38.01 12.95 25.40
CA ASN A 131 38.86 11.77 25.70
C ASN A 131 40.15 11.70 24.86
N LYS A 132 40.32 12.61 23.90
CA LYS A 132 41.47 12.64 22.97
C LYS A 132 42.80 13.06 23.62
N SER A 133 42.76 13.48 24.88
CA SER A 133 43.94 13.75 25.72
C SER A 133 44.74 12.49 26.11
N SER A 134 44.29 11.29 25.72
CA SER A 134 45.01 10.03 25.90
C SER A 134 44.99 9.16 24.63
N ALA A 135 45.70 9.59 23.58
CA ALA A 135 45.88 8.82 22.34
C ALA A 135 47.26 8.10 22.32
N PRO A 136 47.33 6.79 21.92
CA PRO A 136 48.59 6.05 21.80
C PRO A 136 49.47 6.47 20.60
N ASP A 137 50.74 6.04 20.61
CA ASP A 137 51.81 6.43 19.68
C ASP A 137 51.48 6.14 18.19
N PRO A 138 51.49 7.14 17.28
CA PRO A 138 51.11 6.99 15.87
C PRO A 138 52.12 6.22 14.99
N ARG A 139 53.21 5.67 15.55
CA ARG A 139 54.26 4.94 14.81
C ARG A 139 53.84 3.59 14.23
N LEU A 140 52.66 3.05 14.58
CA LEU A 140 52.18 1.74 14.14
C LEU A 140 51.44 1.73 12.78
N PHE A 141 51.28 2.88 12.12
CA PHE A 141 50.39 3.03 10.94
C PHE A 141 51.05 3.67 9.70
N GLN A 142 52.35 3.52 9.50
CA GLN A 142 53.03 3.96 8.26
C GLN A 142 53.25 2.78 7.31
N PRO A 143 52.60 2.75 6.13
CA PRO A 143 52.91 1.79 5.08
C PRO A 143 54.13 2.21 4.27
N GLU A 144 54.95 1.23 3.89
CA GLU A 144 56.19 1.38 3.13
C GLU A 144 55.91 1.74 1.66
N GLN A 145 56.72 2.64 1.06
CA GLN A 145 56.47 3.21 -0.27
C GLN A 145 57.05 2.36 -1.41
N THR A 146 56.29 2.24 -2.49
CA THR A 146 56.65 1.56 -3.75
C THR A 146 57.53 2.40 -4.69
N PRO A 147 58.43 1.78 -5.48
CA PRO A 147 59.00 2.36 -6.71
C PRO A 147 58.22 1.94 -7.98
N PRO A 148 58.19 2.75 -9.07
CA PRO A 148 57.47 2.44 -10.31
C PRO A 148 58.37 2.19 -11.55
N GLU A 149 57.98 1.22 -12.39
CA GLU A 149 58.40 1.00 -13.81
C GLU A 149 57.48 -0.10 -14.40
N SER A 150 57.22 -0.28 -15.71
CA SER A 150 57.46 0.53 -16.92
C SER A 150 56.44 0.10 -18.02
N SER A 151 56.46 0.77 -19.17
CA SER A 151 55.56 0.61 -20.34
C SER A 151 55.41 -0.82 -20.90
N ALA A 152 54.21 -1.17 -21.41
CA ALA A 152 54.01 -1.59 -22.83
C ALA A 152 52.55 -1.98 -23.21
N LYS A 153 52.14 -1.58 -24.41
CA LYS A 153 51.14 -2.18 -25.34
C LYS A 153 51.88 -2.36 -26.70
N PRO A 154 51.46 -3.20 -27.68
CA PRO A 154 50.09 -3.27 -28.23
C PRO A 154 49.67 -4.65 -28.87
N SER A 155 48.70 -4.59 -29.78
CA SER A 155 48.14 -5.65 -30.70
C SER A 155 47.20 -6.69 -30.06
N ALA A 156 45.96 -6.95 -30.49
CA ALA A 156 45.18 -6.79 -31.74
C ALA A 156 45.23 -7.98 -32.73
N VAL A 157 44.11 -8.72 -32.84
CA VAL A 157 43.68 -9.56 -33.99
C VAL A 157 42.14 -9.50 -34.07
N SER A 158 41.60 -9.67 -35.28
CA SER A 158 40.20 -9.45 -35.70
C SER A 158 39.56 -10.76 -36.24
N GLU A 159 38.35 -10.65 -36.83
CA GLU A 159 37.63 -11.68 -37.63
C GLU A 159 37.03 -12.89 -36.85
N ALA A 160 35.90 -13.51 -37.25
CA ALA A 160 35.02 -13.29 -38.42
C ALA A 160 33.55 -13.71 -38.15
N LYS A 161 32.64 -13.19 -38.99
CA LYS A 161 31.29 -13.71 -39.31
C LYS A 161 31.25 -13.87 -40.85
N PRO A 162 30.57 -14.86 -41.45
CA PRO A 162 29.17 -14.70 -41.88
C PRO A 162 28.35 -15.98 -41.56
N GLU A 163 27.02 -15.98 -41.52
CA GLU A 163 26.12 -15.89 -42.70
C GLU A 163 24.73 -15.31 -42.34
N GLU A 164 23.64 -16.00 -42.70
CA GLU A 164 22.64 -15.46 -43.63
C GLU A 164 21.17 -15.71 -43.20
N PRO A 165 20.20 -14.87 -43.62
CA PRO A 165 18.77 -15.05 -43.35
C PRO A 165 17.97 -15.55 -44.57
N SER A 166 17.43 -16.77 -44.50
CA SER A 166 16.46 -17.25 -45.50
C SER A 166 15.05 -16.66 -45.27
N GLN A 167 14.37 -16.35 -46.37
CA GLN A 167 13.06 -15.68 -46.40
C GLN A 167 11.87 -16.67 -46.36
N ALA A 168 10.66 -16.10 -46.39
CA ALA A 168 9.36 -16.76 -46.61
C ALA A 168 8.81 -17.65 -45.47
N ALA A 169 8.09 -17.00 -44.55
CA ALA A 169 6.98 -17.62 -43.81
C ALA A 169 5.76 -16.68 -43.86
N GLU A 170 4.94 -16.83 -44.90
CA GLU A 170 3.65 -16.15 -44.98
C GLU A 170 2.68 -16.59 -43.86
N GLY A 171 1.79 -15.68 -43.47
CA GLY A 171 0.45 -16.01 -42.97
C GLY A 171 0.27 -16.58 -41.56
N ASP A 172 1.34 -16.99 -40.86
CA ASP A 172 1.18 -17.73 -39.59
C ASP A 172 0.90 -16.81 -38.39
N SER A 173 -0.38 -16.52 -38.18
CA SER A 173 -0.96 -15.71 -37.09
C SER A 173 -0.38 -16.03 -35.70
N THR A 174 -0.32 -15.05 -34.80
CA THR A 174 0.25 -15.24 -33.44
C THR A 174 -0.44 -16.36 -32.65
N THR A 175 -1.72 -16.59 -32.89
CA THR A 175 -2.53 -17.67 -32.29
C THR A 175 -2.20 -19.06 -32.84
N SER A 176 -1.89 -19.22 -34.14
CA SER A 176 -1.47 -20.52 -34.69
C SER A 176 -0.12 -20.96 -34.10
N ARG A 177 0.83 -20.03 -33.93
CA ARG A 177 2.11 -20.29 -33.26
C ARG A 177 1.95 -20.76 -31.80
N LEU A 178 1.06 -20.15 -31.03
CA LEU A 178 0.77 -20.56 -29.64
C LEU A 178 0.11 -21.95 -29.57
N LEU A 179 -0.82 -22.27 -30.47
CA LEU A 179 -1.42 -23.61 -30.55
C LEU A 179 -0.40 -24.68 -30.97
N ALA A 180 0.50 -24.37 -31.91
CA ALA A 180 1.59 -25.26 -32.30
C ALA A 180 2.55 -25.54 -31.13
N ALA A 181 2.92 -24.51 -30.36
CA ALA A 181 3.74 -24.65 -29.15
C ALA A 181 3.07 -25.55 -28.10
N LYS A 182 1.77 -25.34 -27.82
CA LYS A 182 0.99 -26.17 -26.88
C LYS A 182 0.94 -27.64 -27.31
N ARG A 183 0.71 -27.91 -28.61
CA ARG A 183 0.70 -29.29 -29.16
C ARG A 183 2.08 -29.98 -29.03
N ARG A 184 3.19 -29.25 -29.23
CA ARG A 184 4.55 -29.77 -29.05
C ARG A 184 4.86 -30.12 -27.59
N ALA A 185 4.43 -29.28 -26.63
CA ALA A 185 4.63 -29.54 -25.20
C ALA A 185 3.89 -30.80 -24.72
N ILE A 186 2.65 -31.03 -25.20
CA ILE A 186 1.87 -32.22 -24.84
C ILE A 186 2.51 -33.52 -25.37
N ARG A 187 3.05 -33.50 -26.60
CA ARG A 187 3.75 -34.66 -27.19
C ARG A 187 5.05 -35.04 -26.47
N ARG A 188 5.69 -34.12 -25.74
CA ARG A 188 6.89 -34.40 -24.90
C ARG A 188 6.58 -34.94 -23.51
N LYS A 189 5.29 -35.05 -23.13
CA LYS A 189 4.84 -35.55 -21.81
C LYS A 189 4.17 -36.93 -21.89
N LYS A 190 4.21 -37.57 -23.06
CA LYS A 190 3.98 -39.00 -23.28
C LYS A 190 5.30 -39.63 -23.68
#